data_AF-A0ABC8TTZ9-F1
#
_entry.id   AF-A0ABC8TTZ9-F1
#
_cell.length_a   1.000
_cell.length_b   1.000
_cell.length_c   1.000
_cell.angle_alpha   90.00
_cell.angle_beta   90.00
_cell.angle_gamma   90.00
#
_symmetry.space_group_name_H-M   'P 1'
#
loop_
_entity.id
_entity.type
_entity.pdbx_description
1 polymer ?
#
loop_
_entity_poly.entity_id
_entity_poly.type
_entity_poly.pdbx_seq_one_letter_code
_entity_poly.pdbx_strand_id
1 'polypeptide(L)'
;MYLSLPLPSTVTRTMTVTLFYGDGSHLPMPYTVTVLKNGCSRDLSQALGIGCCLRSDESLLLAEVYEHKIFRYLDTPLEPLNSIKDDDHIVAYRLPKKGTELTRLEICHRYQEKYMSDSSKVSERKLFLTPLVTYLENPQTGADIDLAVSRMLSPFRRKAFLPLTKNNSSMEICSASEADEESMYCCSTQLEPGSQSKHITEQAEISCRELSFRLFIADDRVLGSRPIVKDLPIKSSRLVKVMLEWTDKEHEFYDASYLKDFPEVQKTELTEKKTRQEAISLFSCLDAFLKEEPLGPEDMWYCPRCKEHRQATKKLDLWRLPEILVFHLKRFSYSRWLKNKLDTFVNFPIHNLDLSKYVRSKDTCTGSNIYELYAISNHYSSLGGGHYSAYAKLIDDNRWYHFDDAHVSPVSEAEIETSAAYVLFYRRVNCQPNGAVGELFQDHGTA
;
A
#
# COMPACT_ATOMS: atom_id res chain seq x y z
N MET A 1 25.73 20.19 -16.69
CA MET A 1 24.48 19.37 -16.70
C MET A 1 23.84 19.48 -15.33
N TYR A 2 22.52 19.50 -15.26
CA TYR A 2 21.77 19.61 -14.00
C TYR A 2 20.84 18.40 -13.84
N LEU A 3 20.99 17.66 -12.75
CA LEU A 3 20.23 16.46 -12.44
C LEU A 3 19.45 16.68 -11.15
N SER A 4 18.11 16.65 -11.24
CA SER A 4 17.23 16.76 -10.07
C SER A 4 16.84 15.37 -9.57
N LEU A 5 17.61 14.85 -8.62
CA LEU A 5 17.49 13.48 -8.11
C LEU A 5 16.35 13.38 -7.09
N PRO A 6 15.48 12.35 -7.17
CA PRO A 6 14.55 12.03 -6.10
C PRO A 6 15.31 11.48 -4.90
N LEU A 7 14.82 11.75 -3.69
CA LEU A 7 15.27 11.05 -2.49
C LEU A 7 14.36 9.83 -2.30
N PRO A 8 14.83 8.59 -2.52
CA PRO A 8 14.06 7.41 -2.14
C PRO A 8 13.77 7.47 -0.63
N SER A 9 12.52 7.30 -0.25
CA SER A 9 12.16 7.26 1.17
C SER A 9 12.56 5.91 1.76
N THR A 10 13.35 5.95 2.82
CA THR A 10 13.56 4.84 3.76
C THR A 10 12.52 4.84 4.88
N VAL A 11 11.79 5.95 5.06
CA VAL A 11 10.77 6.07 6.12
C VAL A 11 9.58 5.17 5.79
N THR A 12 9.43 4.13 6.59
CA THR A 12 8.27 3.22 6.58
C THR A 12 7.20 3.66 7.59
N ARG A 13 6.00 3.13 7.40
CA ARG A 13 4.86 3.19 8.30
C ARG A 13 4.26 1.80 8.40
N THR A 14 3.84 1.41 9.58
CA THR A 14 3.11 0.16 9.80
C THR A 14 1.62 0.45 9.70
N MET A 15 0.90 -0.34 8.92
CA MET A 15 -0.54 -0.21 8.71
C MET A 15 -1.23 -1.54 8.99
N THR A 16 -2.21 -1.54 9.89
CA THR A 16 -3.11 -2.66 10.12
C THR A 16 -4.37 -2.48 9.26
N VAL A 17 -4.75 -3.51 8.51
CA VAL A 17 -5.91 -3.53 7.61
C VAL A 17 -6.67 -4.82 7.84
N THR A 18 -8.00 -4.74 7.97
CA THR A 18 -8.81 -5.97 8.11
C THR A 18 -9.18 -6.53 6.75
N LEU A 19 -8.83 -7.79 6.51
CA LEU A 19 -9.18 -8.54 5.31
C LEU A 19 -10.53 -9.25 5.47
N PHE A 20 -11.42 -9.03 4.51
CA PHE A 20 -12.71 -9.70 4.35
C PHE A 20 -12.67 -10.63 3.13
N TYR A 21 -13.37 -11.75 3.23
CA TYR A 21 -13.41 -12.77 2.18
C TYR A 21 -14.73 -12.67 1.40
N GLY A 22 -14.68 -12.13 0.18
CA GLY A 22 -15.88 -11.89 -0.66
C GLY A 22 -16.53 -13.14 -1.24
N ASP A 23 -15.91 -14.31 -1.06
CA ASP A 23 -16.51 -15.62 -1.33
C ASP A 23 -17.27 -16.19 -0.12
N GLY A 24 -17.17 -15.57 1.07
CA GLY A 24 -17.77 -16.08 2.31
C GLY A 24 -17.09 -17.34 2.86
N SER A 25 -15.81 -17.58 2.54
CA SER A 25 -15.06 -18.77 3.00
C SER A 25 -14.57 -18.70 4.45
N HIS A 26 -14.19 -17.50 4.92
CA HIS A 26 -13.53 -17.30 6.21
C HIS A 26 -14.05 -16.05 6.95
N LEU A 27 -13.80 -16.01 8.26
CA LEU A 27 -14.03 -14.84 9.10
C LEU A 27 -13.04 -13.71 8.75
N PRO A 28 -13.38 -12.43 8.98
CA PRO A 28 -12.46 -11.32 8.77
C PRO A 28 -11.21 -11.43 9.65
N MET A 29 -10.05 -11.09 9.08
CA MET A 29 -8.75 -11.24 9.75
C MET A 29 -7.88 -9.98 9.59
N PRO A 30 -7.30 -9.42 10.68
CA PRO A 30 -6.40 -8.28 10.59
C PRO A 30 -5.02 -8.71 10.05
N TYR A 31 -4.51 -7.95 9.09
CA TYR A 31 -3.15 -8.05 8.57
C TYR A 31 -2.40 -6.77 8.87
N THR A 32 -1.18 -6.89 9.39
CA THR A 32 -0.30 -5.74 9.66
C THR A 32 0.88 -5.78 8.70
N VAL A 33 1.06 -4.70 7.94
CA VAL A 33 2.09 -4.59 6.91
C VAL A 33 2.91 -3.31 7.08
N THR A 34 4.17 -3.35 6.65
CA THR A 34 5.07 -2.20 6.69
C THR A 34 5.33 -1.70 5.28
N VAL A 35 4.99 -0.43 5.03
CA VAL A 35 4.99 0.21 3.70
C VAL A 35 5.72 1.54 3.75
N LEU A 36 6.16 2.09 2.62
CA LEU A 36 6.80 3.42 2.61
C LEU A 36 5.79 4.53 2.93
N LYS A 37 6.17 5.48 3.80
CA LYS A 37 5.28 6.58 4.24
C LYS A 37 4.88 7.53 3.11
N ASN A 38 5.66 7.59 2.04
CA ASN A 38 5.36 8.31 0.80
C ASN A 38 4.99 7.37 -0.37
N GLY A 39 4.75 6.09 -0.09
CA GLY A 39 4.28 5.11 -1.08
C GLY A 39 2.84 5.37 -1.49
N CYS A 40 2.30 4.48 -2.31
CA CYS A 40 0.95 4.55 -2.84
C CYS A 40 0.07 3.34 -2.46
N SER A 41 -1.24 3.47 -2.69
CA SER A 41 -2.24 2.41 -2.47
C SER A 41 -1.88 1.06 -3.12
N ARG A 42 -1.21 1.07 -4.28
CA ARG A 42 -0.68 -0.15 -4.91
C ARG A 42 0.38 -0.82 -4.05
N ASP A 43 1.27 -0.07 -3.41
CA ASP A 43 2.33 -0.64 -2.57
C ASP A 43 1.74 -1.29 -1.31
N LEU A 44 0.70 -0.68 -0.74
CA LEU A 44 -0.12 -1.27 0.33
C LEU A 44 -0.84 -2.54 -0.12
N SER A 45 -1.53 -2.50 -1.27
CA SER A 45 -2.22 -3.66 -1.85
C SER A 45 -1.25 -4.81 -2.16
N GLN A 46 -0.04 -4.51 -2.65
CA GLN A 46 1.00 -5.50 -2.89
C GLN A 46 1.53 -6.10 -1.58
N ALA A 47 1.81 -5.28 -0.57
CA ALA A 47 2.27 -5.76 0.74
C ALA A 47 1.23 -6.66 1.42
N LEU A 48 -0.05 -6.27 1.38
CA LEU A 48 -1.16 -7.09 1.86
C LEU A 48 -1.31 -8.38 1.06
N GLY A 49 -1.21 -8.30 -0.28
CA GLY A 49 -1.31 -9.47 -1.15
C GLY A 49 -0.22 -10.52 -0.90
N ILE A 50 1.00 -10.08 -0.56
CA ILE A 50 2.08 -10.97 -0.10
C ILE A 50 1.72 -11.55 1.29
N GLY A 51 1.32 -10.70 2.24
CA GLY A 51 1.02 -11.11 3.61
C GLY A 51 -0.16 -12.08 3.75
N CYS A 52 -1.18 -11.98 2.90
CA CYS A 52 -2.36 -12.85 2.91
C CYS A 52 -2.31 -13.99 1.87
N CYS A 53 -1.17 -14.22 1.22
CA CYS A 53 -0.99 -15.22 0.16
C CYS A 53 -2.10 -15.12 -0.92
N LEU A 54 -2.25 -13.93 -1.51
CA LEU A 54 -3.22 -13.65 -2.58
C LEU A 54 -2.85 -14.43 -3.84
N ARG A 55 -3.82 -15.14 -4.43
CA ARG A 55 -3.60 -15.95 -5.63
C ARG A 55 -3.57 -15.11 -6.89
N SER A 56 -3.05 -15.70 -7.97
CA SER A 56 -3.00 -15.07 -9.29
C SER A 56 -4.39 -14.70 -9.83
N ASP A 57 -5.43 -15.46 -9.48
CA ASP A 57 -6.84 -15.29 -9.82
C ASP A 57 -7.65 -14.44 -8.83
N GLU A 58 -7.01 -13.77 -7.87
CA GLU A 58 -7.66 -12.93 -6.86
C GLU A 58 -7.09 -11.51 -6.80
N SER A 59 -7.91 -10.56 -6.35
CA SER A 59 -7.59 -9.14 -6.17
C SER A 59 -7.99 -8.66 -4.78
N LEU A 60 -7.39 -7.54 -4.35
CA LEU A 60 -7.79 -6.83 -3.14
C LEU A 60 -8.44 -5.51 -3.54
N LEU A 61 -9.67 -5.29 -3.05
CA LEU A 61 -10.37 -4.02 -3.13
C LEU A 61 -10.23 -3.31 -1.78
N LEU A 62 -9.50 -2.20 -1.74
CA LEU A 62 -9.24 -1.43 -0.52
C LEU A 62 -10.30 -0.34 -0.33
N ALA A 63 -10.79 -0.17 0.89
CA ALA A 63 -11.81 0.81 1.24
C ALA A 63 -11.55 1.48 2.60
N GLU A 64 -11.93 2.74 2.71
CA GLU A 64 -12.00 3.48 3.97
C GLU A 64 -13.43 3.41 4.50
N VAL A 65 -13.57 3.03 5.78
CA VAL A 65 -14.86 2.84 6.45
C VAL A 65 -15.04 3.92 7.52
N TYR A 66 -16.14 4.66 7.43
CA TYR A 66 -16.50 5.71 8.39
C TYR A 66 -17.99 5.62 8.71
N GLU A 67 -18.37 5.77 9.99
CA GLU A 67 -19.76 5.62 10.47
C GLU A 67 -20.50 4.39 9.90
N HIS A 68 -19.82 3.23 9.88
CA HIS A 68 -20.35 1.97 9.35
C HIS A 68 -20.78 2.01 7.87
N LYS A 69 -20.21 2.93 7.08
CA LYS A 69 -20.35 3.04 5.63
C LYS A 69 -18.98 2.97 4.97
N ILE A 70 -18.92 2.50 3.73
CA ILE A 70 -17.74 2.74 2.89
C ILE A 70 -17.77 4.21 2.49
N PHE A 71 -16.81 4.99 3.01
CA PHE A 71 -16.67 6.40 2.69
C PHE A 71 -16.12 6.59 1.28
N ARG A 72 -15.09 5.82 0.93
CA ARG A 72 -14.47 5.78 -0.41
C ARG A 72 -13.69 4.49 -0.61
N TYR A 73 -13.42 4.18 -1.88
CA TYR A 73 -12.51 3.12 -2.28
C TYR A 73 -11.15 3.70 -2.67
N LEU A 74 -10.08 2.97 -2.35
CA LEU A 74 -8.70 3.28 -2.73
C LEU A 74 -8.37 2.73 -4.13
N ASP A 75 -9.32 2.89 -5.07
CA ASP A 75 -9.30 2.30 -6.42
C ASP A 75 -8.21 2.88 -7.34
N THR A 76 -7.69 4.08 -7.01
CA THR A 76 -6.63 4.72 -7.78
C THR A 76 -5.28 4.20 -7.31
N PRO A 77 -4.51 3.44 -8.14
CA PRO A 77 -3.33 2.70 -7.68
C PRO A 77 -2.12 3.59 -7.33
N LEU A 78 -2.19 4.88 -7.64
CA LEU A 78 -1.16 5.89 -7.35
C LEU A 78 -1.62 6.90 -6.28
N GLU A 79 -2.72 6.64 -5.56
CA GLU A 79 -3.11 7.48 -4.44
C GLU A 79 -2.05 7.39 -3.33
N PRO A 80 -1.51 8.52 -2.83
CA PRO A 80 -0.43 8.50 -1.86
C PRO A 80 -0.93 8.10 -0.46
N LEU A 81 -0.20 7.22 0.23
CA LEU A 81 -0.57 6.70 1.55
C LEU A 81 -0.58 7.74 2.68
N ASN A 82 -0.15 8.97 2.39
CA ASN A 82 -0.27 10.11 3.31
C ASN A 82 -1.66 10.75 3.32
N SER A 83 -2.59 10.31 2.44
CA SER A 83 -4.02 10.66 2.54
C SER A 83 -4.72 9.92 3.69
N ILE A 84 -4.21 8.74 4.05
CA ILE A 84 -4.73 7.86 5.09
C ILE A 84 -4.08 8.25 6.43
N LYS A 85 -4.87 8.65 7.41
CA LYS A 85 -4.44 9.00 8.77
C LYS A 85 -4.20 7.77 9.63
N ASP A 86 -3.71 7.96 10.86
CA ASP A 86 -3.47 6.87 11.82
C ASP A 86 -4.77 6.36 12.47
N ASP A 87 -5.77 7.25 12.62
CA ASP A 87 -7.12 7.01 13.15
C ASP A 87 -8.14 6.50 12.10
N ASP A 88 -7.78 6.48 10.83
CA ASP A 88 -8.64 5.95 9.77
C ASP A 88 -8.82 4.43 9.91
N HIS A 89 -9.96 3.92 9.45
CA HIS A 89 -10.28 2.49 9.46
C HIS A 89 -10.28 1.96 8.02
N ILE A 90 -9.21 1.23 7.66
CA ILE A 90 -9.03 0.66 6.32
C ILE A 90 -9.34 -0.83 6.33
N VAL A 91 -10.11 -1.27 5.33
CA VAL A 91 -10.46 -2.67 5.08
C VAL A 91 -10.07 -3.08 3.68
N ALA A 92 -9.81 -4.37 3.49
CA ALA A 92 -9.53 -4.99 2.21
C ALA A 92 -10.55 -6.09 1.94
N TYR A 93 -11.12 -6.16 0.74
CA TYR A 93 -11.97 -7.28 0.31
C TYR A 93 -11.20 -8.16 -0.68
N ARG A 94 -10.99 -9.43 -0.33
CA ARG A 94 -10.45 -10.48 -1.22
C ARG A 94 -11.54 -10.91 -2.19
N LEU A 95 -11.32 -10.66 -3.48
CA LEU A 95 -12.32 -10.81 -4.55
C LEU A 95 -11.71 -11.50 -5.77
N PRO A 96 -12.48 -12.30 -6.53
CA PRO A 96 -11.98 -12.95 -7.74
C PRO A 96 -11.63 -11.93 -8.85
N LYS A 97 -10.49 -12.11 -9.52
CA LYS A 97 -10.15 -11.43 -10.77
C LYS A 97 -10.91 -12.11 -11.92
N LYS A 98 -12.06 -11.55 -12.30
CA LYS A 98 -12.75 -11.89 -13.56
C LYS A 98 -13.01 -10.63 -14.39
N GLY A 99 -13.45 -10.83 -15.63
CA GLY A 99 -13.57 -9.79 -16.66
C GLY A 99 -14.62 -8.70 -16.42
N THR A 100 -14.81 -7.86 -17.44
CA THR A 100 -15.43 -6.52 -17.39
C THR A 100 -16.91 -6.42 -16.99
N GLU A 101 -17.59 -7.51 -16.62
CA GLU A 101 -19.05 -7.57 -16.47
C GLU A 101 -19.54 -8.06 -15.09
N LEU A 102 -18.74 -7.87 -14.04
CA LEU A 102 -19.19 -8.15 -12.67
C LEU A 102 -19.96 -6.98 -12.04
N THR A 103 -21.08 -7.29 -11.38
CA THR A 103 -21.82 -6.32 -10.54
C THR A 103 -21.27 -6.36 -9.13
N ARG A 104 -20.83 -5.22 -8.57
CA ARG A 104 -20.44 -5.13 -7.16
C ARG A 104 -21.69 -5.12 -6.27
N LEU A 105 -21.70 -5.93 -5.22
CA LEU A 105 -22.73 -5.93 -4.18
C LEU A 105 -22.12 -5.39 -2.88
N GLU A 106 -22.66 -4.27 -2.40
CA GLU A 106 -22.34 -3.68 -1.10
C GLU A 106 -23.48 -3.97 -0.11
N ILE A 107 -23.19 -4.67 0.98
CA ILE A 107 -24.16 -5.08 2.01
C ILE A 107 -23.94 -4.22 3.26
N CYS A 108 -24.89 -3.35 3.56
CA CYS A 108 -24.88 -2.46 4.74
C CYS A 108 -25.83 -2.98 5.82
N HIS A 109 -25.48 -2.79 7.09
CA HIS A 109 -26.16 -3.43 8.23
C HIS A 109 -26.93 -2.40 9.08
N ARG A 110 -28.25 -2.54 9.20
CA ARG A 110 -29.11 -1.69 10.06
C ARG A 110 -29.92 -2.51 11.06
N TYR A 111 -30.27 -1.92 12.20
CA TYR A 111 -31.28 -2.50 13.07
C TYR A 111 -32.68 -2.28 12.48
N GLN A 112 -33.59 -3.23 12.73
CA GLN A 112 -35.02 -3.01 12.53
C GLN A 112 -35.57 -2.10 13.64
N GLU A 113 -36.24 -1.02 13.26
CA GLU A 113 -36.86 -0.10 14.22
C GLU A 113 -38.05 -0.77 14.91
N LYS A 114 -37.96 -0.91 16.24
CA LYS A 114 -39.13 -1.13 17.09
C LYS A 114 -39.85 0.22 17.20
N TYR A 115 -41.12 0.28 16.82
CA TYR A 115 -41.94 1.48 16.95
C TYR A 115 -42.05 1.89 18.43
N MET A 116 -41.19 2.82 18.86
CA MET A 116 -41.39 3.57 20.09
C MET A 116 -42.35 4.70 19.77
N SER A 117 -43.51 4.67 20.42
CA SER A 117 -44.60 5.63 20.24
C SER A 117 -44.28 6.94 20.95
N ASP A 118 -43.34 7.71 20.41
CA ASP A 118 -43.21 9.13 20.77
C ASP A 118 -42.81 9.98 19.56
N SER A 119 -43.56 11.05 19.34
CA SER A 119 -43.52 11.83 18.11
C SER A 119 -42.63 13.06 18.25
N SER A 120 -41.58 13.18 17.42
CA SER A 120 -41.07 14.49 16.90
C SER A 120 -39.70 14.42 16.21
N LYS A 121 -39.00 13.27 16.21
CA LYS A 121 -37.74 13.11 15.44
C LYS A 121 -37.91 12.01 14.39
N VAL A 122 -37.56 12.33 13.14
CA VAL A 122 -37.31 11.31 12.12
C VAL A 122 -36.12 10.49 12.63
N SER A 123 -36.38 9.25 13.03
CA SER A 123 -35.33 8.34 13.46
C SER A 123 -34.39 8.09 12.29
N GLU A 124 -33.16 8.58 12.40
CA GLU A 124 -32.12 8.23 11.45
C GLU A 124 -31.81 6.74 11.62
N ARG A 125 -32.13 5.96 10.58
CA ARG A 125 -31.91 4.51 10.54
C ARG A 125 -30.42 4.19 10.67
N LYS A 126 -29.97 4.03 11.92
CA LYS A 126 -28.57 3.93 12.28
C LYS A 126 -27.94 2.63 11.77
N LEU A 127 -26.84 2.76 11.05
CA LEU A 127 -25.95 1.65 10.69
C LEU A 127 -25.04 1.31 11.88
N PHE A 128 -24.58 0.05 11.97
CA PHE A 128 -23.87 -0.40 13.18
C PHE A 128 -22.77 -1.47 12.97
N LEU A 129 -22.50 -1.91 11.74
CA LEU A 129 -21.46 -2.90 11.42
C LEU A 129 -20.74 -2.52 10.11
N THR A 130 -19.48 -2.93 9.96
CA THR A 130 -18.72 -2.71 8.71
C THR A 130 -19.40 -3.40 7.53
N PRO A 131 -19.59 -2.70 6.39
CA PRO A 131 -20.21 -3.30 5.22
C PRO A 131 -19.44 -4.51 4.66
N LEU A 132 -20.17 -5.45 4.08
CA LEU A 132 -19.60 -6.59 3.35
C LEU A 132 -19.66 -6.34 1.83
N VAL A 133 -18.63 -6.77 1.10
CA VAL A 133 -18.54 -6.58 -0.36
C VAL A 133 -18.23 -7.90 -1.07
N THR A 134 -18.97 -8.19 -2.14
CA THR A 134 -18.75 -9.31 -3.07
C THR A 134 -19.04 -8.85 -4.50
N TYR A 135 -18.66 -9.67 -5.49
CA TYR A 135 -19.19 -9.58 -6.84
C TYR A 135 -20.34 -10.57 -7.08
N LEU A 136 -21.21 -10.22 -8.03
CA LEU A 136 -22.27 -11.04 -8.59
C LEU A 136 -22.00 -11.27 -10.08
N GLU A 137 -22.14 -12.52 -10.53
CA GLU A 137 -22.02 -12.91 -11.93
C GLU A 137 -23.40 -12.77 -12.60
N ASN A 138 -23.62 -11.68 -13.34
CA ASN A 138 -24.87 -11.39 -14.07
C ASN A 138 -26.16 -11.63 -13.25
N PRO A 139 -26.36 -10.94 -12.09
CA PRO A 139 -27.53 -11.16 -11.25
C PRO A 139 -28.83 -10.83 -11.99
N GLN A 140 -29.73 -11.80 -12.09
CA GLN A 140 -31.00 -11.66 -12.79
C GLN A 140 -32.14 -11.30 -11.83
N THR A 141 -32.12 -11.85 -10.62
CA THR A 141 -33.26 -11.94 -9.70
C THR A 141 -32.88 -11.61 -8.26
N GLY A 142 -33.86 -11.22 -7.43
CA GLY A 142 -33.65 -11.03 -6.00
C GLY A 142 -33.08 -12.24 -5.27
N ALA A 143 -33.32 -13.46 -5.78
CA ALA A 143 -32.74 -14.70 -5.25
C ALA A 143 -31.20 -14.76 -5.37
N ASP A 144 -30.61 -14.14 -6.41
CA ASP A 144 -29.16 -14.10 -6.60
C ASP A 144 -28.48 -13.27 -5.50
N ILE A 145 -29.12 -12.18 -5.08
CA ILE A 145 -28.70 -11.36 -3.93
C ILE A 145 -28.87 -12.15 -2.63
N ASP A 146 -30.03 -12.81 -2.43
CA ASP A 146 -30.32 -13.62 -1.23
C ASP A 146 -29.25 -14.70 -1.02
N LEU A 147 -28.90 -15.43 -2.08
CA LEU A 147 -27.86 -16.45 -2.08
C LEU A 147 -26.48 -15.87 -1.77
N ALA A 148 -26.11 -14.75 -2.40
CA ALA A 148 -24.81 -14.11 -2.17
C ALA A 148 -24.68 -13.55 -0.75
N VAL A 149 -25.73 -12.93 -0.21
CA VAL A 149 -25.78 -12.48 1.18
C VAL A 149 -25.68 -13.68 2.14
N SER A 150 -26.39 -14.77 1.85
CA SER A 150 -26.35 -15.99 2.68
C SER A 150 -24.96 -16.61 2.73
N ARG A 151 -24.28 -16.68 1.58
CA ARG A 151 -22.88 -17.11 1.47
C ARG A 151 -21.96 -16.20 2.29
N MET A 152 -22.06 -14.88 2.12
CA MET A 152 -21.25 -13.89 2.85
C MET A 152 -21.47 -13.95 4.37
N LEU A 153 -22.70 -14.21 4.83
CA LEU A 153 -23.01 -14.31 6.26
C LEU A 153 -22.66 -15.68 6.86
N SER A 154 -22.31 -16.69 6.05
CA SER A 154 -22.12 -18.06 6.53
C SER A 154 -20.98 -18.25 7.55
N PRO A 155 -19.80 -17.58 7.47
CA PRO A 155 -18.75 -17.70 8.50
C PRO A 155 -19.16 -17.18 9.87
N PHE A 156 -20.09 -16.22 9.90
CA PHE A 156 -20.56 -15.55 11.10
C PHE A 156 -21.64 -16.34 11.85
N ARG A 157 -22.12 -17.46 11.31
CA ARG A 157 -23.10 -18.31 12.01
C ARG A 157 -22.46 -18.93 13.26
N ARG A 158 -23.09 -18.72 14.41
CA ARG A 158 -22.73 -19.43 15.64
C ARG A 158 -22.93 -20.93 15.41
N LYS A 159 -21.95 -21.74 15.79
CA LYS A 159 -22.14 -23.20 15.83
C LYS A 159 -23.28 -23.49 16.80
N ALA A 160 -24.31 -24.18 16.33
CA ALA A 160 -25.42 -24.55 17.18
C ALA A 160 -24.92 -25.50 18.27
N PHE A 161 -24.94 -25.04 19.53
CA PHE A 161 -24.83 -25.95 20.65
C PHE A 161 -26.09 -26.82 20.66
N LEU A 162 -25.95 -28.06 20.21
CA LEU A 162 -26.96 -29.09 20.48
C LEU A 162 -27.11 -29.18 22.00
N PRO A 163 -28.29 -28.93 22.59
CA PRO A 163 -28.51 -29.22 24.00
C PRO A 163 -28.34 -30.72 24.16
N LEU A 164 -27.35 -31.14 24.96
CA LEU A 164 -27.20 -32.55 25.31
C LEU A 164 -28.49 -32.98 26.03
N THR A 165 -29.32 -33.78 25.34
CA THR A 165 -30.59 -34.25 25.87
C THR A 165 -30.32 -35.14 27.08
N LYS A 166 -30.59 -34.62 28.27
CA LYS A 166 -30.63 -35.40 29.52
C LYS A 166 -31.78 -36.42 29.45
N ASN A 167 -31.51 -37.57 28.85
CA ASN A 167 -32.33 -38.76 29.09
C ASN A 167 -31.82 -39.45 30.36
N ASN A 168 -32.68 -39.52 31.37
CA ASN A 168 -32.43 -40.28 32.59
C ASN A 168 -32.69 -41.78 32.37
N SER A 169 -32.00 -42.60 33.17
CA SER A 169 -32.02 -44.08 33.19
C SER A 169 -31.41 -44.75 31.95
N SER A 170 -30.60 -45.81 32.07
CA SER A 170 -30.45 -46.74 33.20
C SER A 170 -28.99 -46.94 33.68
N MET A 171 -28.88 -47.62 34.81
CA MET A 171 -27.70 -47.83 35.63
C MET A 171 -26.78 -48.94 35.07
N GLU A 172 -25.49 -48.66 34.88
CA GLU A 172 -24.43 -49.66 34.97
C GLU A 172 -23.09 -48.99 35.39
N ILE A 173 -22.27 -49.69 36.16
CA ILE A 173 -21.12 -49.11 36.90
C ILE A 173 -19.83 -49.84 36.51
N CYS A 174 -18.81 -49.07 36.14
CA CYS A 174 -17.34 -49.27 36.21
C CYS A 174 -16.66 -48.66 34.96
N SER A 175 -15.43 -48.17 34.99
CA SER A 175 -14.55 -47.68 36.07
C SER A 175 -13.34 -46.99 35.41
N ALA A 176 -12.76 -46.00 36.08
CA ALA A 176 -11.73 -45.07 35.58
C ALA A 176 -10.50 -45.66 34.83
N SER A 177 -9.96 -44.88 33.89
CA SER A 177 -8.52 -44.56 33.83
C SER A 177 -8.23 -43.32 32.97
N GLU A 178 -7.31 -42.47 33.41
CA GLU A 178 -6.73 -41.33 32.69
C GLU A 178 -5.55 -41.80 31.80
N ALA A 179 -5.27 -41.13 30.68
CA ALA A 179 -3.92 -40.89 30.12
C ALA A 179 -3.94 -40.16 28.74
N ASP A 180 -3.29 -38.99 28.71
CA ASP A 180 -2.22 -38.53 27.80
C ASP A 180 -2.29 -38.62 26.25
N GLU A 181 -2.13 -37.41 25.67
CA GLU A 181 -1.19 -36.97 24.62
C GLU A 181 -0.84 -37.76 23.32
N GLU A 182 -0.82 -36.96 22.23
CA GLU A 182 0.09 -36.92 21.08
C GLU A 182 0.06 -37.90 19.87
N SER A 183 0.14 -37.24 18.70
CA SER A 183 0.92 -37.58 17.50
C SER A 183 0.29 -38.32 16.28
N MET A 184 0.20 -37.56 15.18
CA MET A 184 0.70 -37.80 13.82
C MET A 184 0.66 -39.17 13.09
N TYR A 185 0.24 -39.04 11.82
CA TYR A 185 0.67 -39.75 10.58
C TYR A 185 -0.07 -41.00 10.06
N CYS A 186 -0.07 -41.07 8.72
CA CYS A 186 -0.74 -42.04 7.83
C CYS A 186 -0.12 -43.47 7.94
N CYS A 187 -0.61 -44.56 7.33
CA CYS A 187 -1.22 -44.68 6.00
C CYS A 187 -1.78 -46.11 5.72
N SER A 188 -2.68 -46.23 4.73
CA SER A 188 -2.92 -47.40 3.84
C SER A 188 -3.03 -48.85 4.36
N THR A 189 -4.12 -49.52 3.99
CA THR A 189 -4.07 -50.91 3.44
C THR A 189 -5.17 -51.10 2.38
N GLN A 190 -4.87 -51.78 1.28
CA GLN A 190 -5.82 -52.10 0.21
C GLN A 190 -6.48 -53.47 0.39
N LEU A 191 -7.69 -53.65 -0.16
CA LEU A 191 -8.22 -54.92 -0.67
C LEU A 191 -9.47 -54.67 -1.55
N GLU A 192 -9.52 -55.31 -2.72
CA GLU A 192 -10.59 -55.33 -3.75
C GLU A 192 -10.53 -56.72 -4.44
N PRO A 193 -11.53 -57.20 -5.22
CA PRO A 193 -12.91 -56.72 -5.39
C PRO A 193 -13.99 -57.81 -5.18
N GLY A 194 -15.26 -57.42 -4.94
CA GLY A 194 -16.34 -58.39 -4.66
C GLY A 194 -17.79 -57.89 -4.82
N SER A 195 -18.23 -57.65 -6.06
CA SER A 195 -19.64 -57.52 -6.51
C SER A 195 -20.56 -56.43 -5.92
N GLN A 196 -20.88 -55.46 -6.79
CA GLN A 196 -22.19 -54.79 -6.97
C GLN A 196 -22.73 -53.79 -5.91
N SER A 197 -22.31 -52.53 -6.12
CA SER A 197 -23.20 -51.35 -6.22
C SER A 197 -23.88 -50.80 -4.95
N LYS A 198 -23.18 -49.86 -4.27
CA LYS A 198 -23.73 -48.54 -3.85
C LYS A 198 -22.62 -47.62 -3.31
N HIS A 199 -22.19 -46.68 -4.15
CA HIS A 199 -21.19 -45.64 -3.95
C HIS A 199 -21.54 -44.51 -4.93
N ILE A 200 -21.37 -43.20 -4.69
CA ILE A 200 -20.81 -42.33 -3.63
C ILE A 200 -21.79 -41.09 -3.58
N THR A 201 -21.96 -40.26 -2.54
CA THR A 201 -20.99 -39.35 -1.88
C THR A 201 -21.49 -38.84 -0.53
N GLU A 202 -20.57 -38.66 0.43
CA GLU A 202 -20.70 -37.61 1.45
C GLU A 202 -20.39 -36.24 0.81
N GLN A 203 -21.31 -35.75 -0.02
CA GLN A 203 -21.33 -34.33 -0.36
C GLN A 203 -21.85 -33.59 0.88
N ALA A 204 -21.08 -32.65 1.41
CA ALA A 204 -21.52 -31.83 2.53
C ALA A 204 -22.84 -31.12 2.19
N GLU A 205 -23.93 -31.54 2.83
CA GLU A 205 -25.21 -30.83 2.77
C GLU A 205 -25.07 -29.49 3.50
N ILE A 206 -24.58 -28.49 2.77
CA ILE A 206 -24.84 -27.08 3.06
C ILE A 206 -26.34 -26.88 2.81
N SER A 207 -27.17 -27.34 3.74
CA SER A 207 -28.62 -27.15 3.65
C SER A 207 -28.86 -25.64 3.61
N CYS A 208 -29.31 -25.14 2.47
CA CYS A 208 -29.54 -23.72 2.25
C CYS A 208 -30.81 -23.30 3.01
N ARG A 209 -30.69 -23.20 4.33
CA ARG A 209 -31.72 -22.61 5.18
C ARG A 209 -31.89 -21.16 4.76
N GLU A 210 -33.09 -20.87 4.31
CA GLU A 210 -33.57 -19.56 3.87
C GLU A 210 -33.15 -18.45 4.85
N LEU A 211 -32.75 -17.30 4.33
CA LEU A 211 -32.34 -16.17 5.17
C LEU A 211 -33.52 -15.68 6.00
N SER A 212 -33.32 -15.59 7.33
CA SER A 212 -34.29 -14.95 8.23
C SER A 212 -34.29 -13.41 8.12
N PHE A 213 -33.24 -12.85 7.54
CA PHE A 213 -33.05 -11.41 7.35
C PHE A 213 -34.01 -10.83 6.32
N ARG A 214 -34.40 -9.57 6.54
CA ARG A 214 -35.07 -8.76 5.50
C ARG A 214 -34.04 -7.95 4.73
N LEU A 215 -34.09 -8.08 3.41
CA LEU A 215 -33.21 -7.37 2.48
C LEU A 215 -33.95 -6.25 1.77
N PHE A 216 -33.30 -5.09 1.62
CA PHE A 216 -33.81 -3.95 0.86
C PHE A 216 -32.77 -3.43 -0.11
N ILE A 217 -33.13 -3.17 -1.36
CA ILE A 217 -32.29 -2.37 -2.26
C ILE A 217 -32.35 -0.91 -1.79
N ALA A 218 -31.19 -0.33 -1.53
CA ALA A 218 -31.04 1.10 -1.30
C ALA A 218 -30.88 1.82 -2.64
N ASP A 219 -31.65 2.89 -2.84
CA ASP A 219 -31.37 3.88 -3.88
C ASP A 219 -30.30 4.86 -3.36
N ASP A 220 -29.60 5.59 -4.25
CA ASP A 220 -28.49 6.49 -3.85
C ASP A 220 -28.95 7.69 -2.98
N ARG A 221 -30.26 7.82 -2.77
CA ARG A 221 -30.89 8.73 -1.79
C ARG A 221 -31.42 7.90 -0.63
N VAL A 222 -30.79 8.04 0.54
CA VAL A 222 -30.97 7.26 1.78
C VAL A 222 -32.44 7.09 2.26
N LEU A 223 -33.38 7.92 1.79
CA LEU A 223 -34.81 7.83 2.11
C LEU A 223 -35.55 6.67 1.39
N GLY A 224 -35.05 6.16 0.26
CA GLY A 224 -35.72 5.13 -0.54
C GLY A 224 -35.11 3.74 -0.37
N SER A 225 -35.75 2.86 0.41
CA SER A 225 -35.37 1.44 0.49
C SER A 225 -36.56 0.52 0.18
N ARG A 226 -36.50 -0.20 -0.94
CA ARG A 226 -37.56 -1.16 -1.36
C ARG A 226 -37.18 -2.59 -0.96
N PRO A 227 -38.10 -3.41 -0.44
CA PRO A 227 -37.80 -4.81 -0.09
C PRO A 227 -37.40 -5.59 -1.34
N ILE A 228 -36.45 -6.52 -1.20
CA ILE A 228 -36.09 -7.46 -2.25
C ILE A 228 -37.14 -8.56 -2.28
N VAL A 229 -37.77 -8.74 -3.44
CA VAL A 229 -38.65 -9.88 -3.73
C VAL A 229 -37.87 -10.82 -4.64
N LYS A 230 -37.80 -12.10 -4.28
CA LYS A 230 -36.91 -13.07 -4.92
C LYS A 230 -37.12 -13.19 -6.42
N ASP A 231 -38.37 -13.17 -6.87
CA ASP A 231 -38.76 -13.38 -8.28
C ASP A 231 -38.70 -12.11 -9.14
N LEU A 232 -38.44 -10.92 -8.56
CA LEU A 232 -38.39 -9.68 -9.33
C LEU A 232 -37.01 -9.45 -9.96
N PRO A 233 -36.96 -8.95 -11.22
CA PRO A 233 -35.71 -8.69 -11.90
C PRO A 233 -34.97 -7.49 -11.30
N ILE A 234 -33.66 -7.61 -11.17
CA ILE A 234 -32.78 -6.53 -10.72
C ILE A 234 -32.43 -5.64 -11.91
N LYS A 235 -32.37 -4.32 -11.72
CA LYS A 235 -31.82 -3.42 -12.73
C LYS A 235 -30.31 -3.67 -12.83
N SER A 236 -29.83 -4.09 -13.99
CA SER A 236 -28.39 -4.22 -14.24
C SER A 236 -27.68 -2.89 -13.94
N SER A 237 -26.68 -2.95 -13.08
CA SER A 237 -25.90 -1.82 -12.58
C SER A 237 -24.50 -2.33 -12.24
N ARG A 238 -23.49 -1.48 -12.35
CA ARG A 238 -22.12 -1.82 -11.91
C ARG A 238 -22.02 -1.96 -10.38
N LEU A 239 -22.97 -1.36 -9.65
CA LEU A 239 -23.06 -1.39 -8.19
C LEU A 239 -24.52 -1.56 -7.74
N VAL A 240 -24.75 -2.49 -6.83
CA VAL A 240 -26.00 -2.69 -6.10
C VAL A 240 -25.70 -2.55 -4.60
N LYS A 241 -26.41 -1.64 -3.91
CA LYS A 241 -26.36 -1.47 -2.45
C LYS A 241 -27.57 -2.12 -1.81
N VAL A 242 -27.35 -2.97 -0.80
CA VAL A 242 -28.39 -3.70 -0.08
C VAL A 242 -28.30 -3.43 1.41
N MET A 243 -29.45 -3.17 2.03
CA MET A 243 -29.59 -3.02 3.48
C MET A 243 -30.09 -4.34 4.07
N LEU A 244 -29.29 -4.89 4.98
CA LEU A 244 -29.57 -6.07 5.78
C LEU A 244 -30.18 -5.62 7.11
N GLU A 245 -31.45 -5.95 7.37
CA GLU A 245 -32.11 -5.66 8.65
C GLU A 245 -31.88 -6.76 9.68
N TRP A 246 -31.28 -6.38 10.81
CA TRP A 246 -31.09 -7.23 11.97
C TRP A 246 -32.23 -7.07 12.98
N THR A 247 -32.77 -8.18 13.47
CA THR A 247 -33.61 -8.23 14.68
C THR A 247 -32.84 -8.87 15.83
N ASP A 248 -33.45 -8.95 17.02
CA ASP A 248 -32.86 -9.63 18.17
C ASP A 248 -32.60 -11.12 17.86
N LYS A 249 -33.45 -11.76 17.03
CA LYS A 249 -33.32 -13.18 16.66
C LYS A 249 -32.04 -13.46 15.89
N GLU A 250 -31.67 -12.60 14.94
CA GLU A 250 -30.44 -12.80 14.16
C GLU A 250 -29.17 -12.72 15.03
N HIS A 251 -29.20 -11.98 16.15
CA HIS A 251 -28.08 -11.92 17.10
C HIS A 251 -27.87 -13.23 17.87
N GLU A 252 -28.91 -14.06 18.01
CA GLU A 252 -28.82 -15.40 18.60
C GLU A 252 -28.18 -16.41 17.64
N PHE A 253 -28.31 -16.22 16.32
CA PHE A 253 -27.78 -17.13 15.29
C PHE A 253 -26.44 -16.67 14.70
N TYR A 254 -26.14 -15.38 14.73
CA TYR A 254 -24.96 -14.79 14.11
C TYR A 254 -24.11 -14.04 15.15
N ASP A 255 -22.80 -14.17 15.03
CA ASP A 255 -21.85 -13.42 15.83
C ASP A 255 -21.42 -12.13 15.11
N ALA A 256 -22.13 -11.05 15.41
CA ALA A 256 -21.85 -9.74 14.84
C ALA A 256 -20.56 -9.09 15.38
N SER A 257 -19.88 -9.67 16.39
CA SER A 257 -18.65 -9.09 16.94
C SER A 257 -17.53 -9.00 15.89
N TYR A 258 -17.42 -10.00 15.02
CA TYR A 258 -16.49 -10.03 13.89
C TYR A 258 -16.75 -8.96 12.81
N LEU A 259 -17.80 -8.14 12.96
CA LEU A 259 -18.18 -7.04 12.07
C LEU A 259 -18.16 -5.66 12.78
N LYS A 260 -17.68 -5.60 14.02
CA LYS A 260 -17.57 -4.37 14.82
C LYS A 260 -16.12 -3.91 14.98
N ASP A 261 -15.96 -2.59 15.08
CA ASP A 261 -14.84 -1.89 15.73
C ASP A 261 -13.45 -2.50 15.45
N PHE A 262 -13.04 -2.38 14.19
CA PHE A 262 -11.76 -2.87 13.67
C PHE A 262 -10.58 -2.04 14.15
N PRO A 263 -9.35 -2.58 14.18
CA PRO A 263 -8.17 -1.80 14.51
C PRO A 263 -7.99 -0.61 13.55
N GLU A 264 -7.78 0.56 14.15
CA GLU A 264 -7.20 1.75 13.49
C GLU A 264 -5.94 1.38 12.70
N VAL A 265 -5.67 2.09 11.61
CA VAL A 265 -4.50 1.87 10.75
C VAL A 265 -3.20 1.81 11.55
N GLN A 266 -3.03 2.69 12.54
CA GLN A 266 -1.90 2.61 13.45
C GLN A 266 -2.31 3.06 14.86
N LYS A 267 -2.58 2.09 15.76
CA LYS A 267 -2.79 2.39 17.18
C LYS A 267 -1.60 3.17 17.73
N THR A 268 -1.87 4.35 18.27
CA THR A 268 -0.84 5.23 18.82
C THR A 268 -0.44 4.77 20.23
N GLU A 269 0.37 3.71 20.31
CA GLU A 269 1.13 3.44 21.54
C GLU A 269 2.13 4.58 21.75
N LEU A 270 2.04 5.24 22.92
CA LEU A 270 2.79 6.45 23.29
C LEU A 270 4.30 6.18 23.44
N THR A 271 4.96 5.96 22.32
CA THR A 271 6.42 5.88 22.20
C THR A 271 6.85 6.61 20.93
N GLU A 272 6.95 7.93 21.03
CA GLU A 272 7.73 8.77 20.11
C GLU A 272 9.24 8.47 20.23
N LYS A 273 9.64 7.23 19.97
CA LYS A 273 11.02 6.96 19.56
C LYS A 273 11.15 7.55 18.17
N LYS A 274 11.66 8.79 18.08
CA LYS A 274 12.17 9.37 16.83
C LYS A 274 13.12 8.35 16.20
N THR A 275 12.60 7.56 15.26
CA THR A 275 13.41 6.66 14.45
C THR A 275 14.43 7.53 13.74
N ARG A 276 15.72 7.24 13.97
CA ARG A 276 16.80 7.90 13.22
C ARG A 276 16.48 7.73 11.74
N GLN A 277 16.28 8.82 11.02
CA GLN A 277 16.09 8.75 9.57
C GLN A 277 17.33 8.10 8.98
N GLU A 278 17.15 6.96 8.31
CA GLU A 278 18.26 6.23 7.71
C GLU A 278 18.91 7.08 6.62
N ALA A 279 20.24 7.18 6.71
CA ALA A 279 21.04 7.87 5.71
C ALA A 279 20.92 7.15 4.35
N ILE A 280 20.69 7.92 3.28
CA ILE A 280 20.67 7.41 1.90
C ILE A 280 21.93 7.86 1.17
N SER A 281 22.39 7.10 0.16
CA SER A 281 23.55 7.51 -0.64
C SER A 281 23.13 8.31 -1.88
N LEU A 282 24.01 9.21 -2.36
CA LEU A 282 23.85 9.90 -3.64
C LEU A 282 23.69 8.90 -4.81
N PHE A 283 24.36 7.75 -4.72
CA PHE A 283 24.21 6.64 -5.66
C PHE A 283 22.80 6.06 -5.66
N SER A 284 22.16 5.89 -4.50
CA SER A 284 20.76 5.44 -4.39
C SER A 284 19.79 6.45 -5.02
N CYS A 285 20.06 7.75 -4.89
CA CYS A 285 19.28 8.81 -5.54
C CYS A 285 19.48 8.81 -7.08
N LEU A 286 20.68 8.50 -7.56
CA LEU A 286 21.00 8.29 -8.97
C LEU A 286 20.32 7.03 -9.54
N ASP A 287 20.40 5.91 -8.84
CA ASP A 287 19.75 4.65 -9.22
C ASP A 287 18.23 4.84 -9.32
N ALA A 288 17.63 5.58 -8.38
CA ALA A 288 16.22 5.95 -8.41
C ALA A 288 15.86 6.90 -9.58
N PHE A 289 16.74 7.83 -9.95
CA PHE A 289 16.54 8.73 -11.11
C PHE A 289 16.61 8.02 -12.47
N LEU A 290 17.39 6.93 -12.56
CA LEU A 290 17.60 6.15 -13.79
C LEU A 290 16.70 4.90 -13.89
N LYS A 291 15.88 4.66 -12.86
CA LYS A 291 14.90 3.58 -12.83
C LYS A 291 13.78 3.84 -13.86
N GLU A 292 13.28 2.76 -14.45
CA GLU A 292 12.10 2.82 -15.31
C GLU A 292 10.83 3.04 -14.46
N GLU A 293 10.03 4.03 -14.85
CA GLU A 293 8.80 4.44 -14.17
C GLU A 293 7.60 4.44 -15.14
N PRO A 294 6.40 3.98 -14.75
CA PRO A 294 5.20 4.16 -15.54
C PRO A 294 4.74 5.63 -15.47
N LEU A 295 4.30 6.19 -16.60
CA LEU A 295 3.69 7.52 -16.61
C LEU A 295 2.36 7.52 -15.83
N GLY A 296 2.06 8.65 -15.19
CA GLY A 296 0.81 8.86 -14.46
C GLY A 296 -0.40 9.03 -15.39
N PRO A 297 -1.64 8.91 -14.89
CA PRO A 297 -2.86 9.15 -15.67
C PRO A 297 -2.90 10.56 -16.31
N GLU A 298 -2.42 11.56 -15.58
CA GLU A 298 -2.37 12.97 -16.04
C GLU A 298 -1.26 13.23 -17.08
N ASP A 299 -0.23 12.38 -17.12
CA ASP A 299 0.99 12.53 -17.94
C ASP A 299 1.14 11.42 -19.00
N MET A 300 0.03 10.80 -19.43
CA MET A 300 0.05 9.68 -20.38
C MET A 300 0.70 10.06 -21.72
N TRP A 301 1.44 9.12 -22.31
CA TRP A 301 2.12 9.35 -23.59
C TRP A 301 1.14 9.19 -24.76
N TYR A 302 1.09 10.19 -25.64
CA TYR A 302 0.36 10.07 -26.90
C TYR A 302 1.11 9.15 -27.88
N CYS A 303 0.56 7.96 -28.10
CA CYS A 303 1.17 6.96 -28.98
C CYS A 303 0.87 7.29 -30.46
N PRO A 304 1.88 7.60 -31.31
CA PRO A 304 1.64 7.96 -32.70
C PRO A 304 1.15 6.78 -33.56
N ARG A 305 1.32 5.53 -33.09
CA ARG A 305 0.79 4.32 -33.76
C ARG A 305 -0.68 4.07 -33.42
N CYS A 306 -1.07 4.21 -32.16
CA CYS A 306 -2.44 4.00 -31.70
C CYS A 306 -3.34 5.24 -31.88
N LYS A 307 -2.74 6.43 -32.02
CA LYS A 307 -3.41 7.75 -32.08
C LYS A 307 -4.25 8.09 -30.84
N GLU A 308 -3.76 7.67 -29.67
CA GLU A 308 -4.42 7.90 -28.38
C GLU A 308 -3.39 7.99 -27.25
N HIS A 309 -3.82 8.50 -26.09
CA HIS A 309 -3.00 8.52 -24.88
C HIS A 309 -2.94 7.11 -24.26
N ARG A 310 -1.72 6.63 -24.01
CA ARG A 310 -1.46 5.32 -23.39
C ARG A 310 -0.52 5.48 -22.21
N GLN A 311 -0.74 4.67 -21.18
CA GLN A 311 0.18 4.55 -20.06
C GLN A 311 1.44 3.79 -20.51
N ALA A 312 2.44 4.55 -20.95
CA ALA A 312 3.76 4.03 -21.32
C ALA A 312 4.70 4.01 -20.11
N THR A 313 5.77 3.21 -20.19
CA THR A 313 6.92 3.35 -19.31
C THR A 313 7.91 4.37 -19.86
N LYS A 314 8.59 5.05 -18.95
CA LYS A 314 9.62 6.05 -19.23
C LYS A 314 10.86 5.66 -18.46
N LYS A 315 12.02 5.83 -19.10
CA LYS A 315 13.33 5.61 -18.49
C LYS A 315 14.28 6.72 -18.92
N LEU A 316 15.18 7.10 -18.02
CA LEU A 316 16.28 8.02 -18.28
C LEU A 316 17.61 7.27 -18.18
N ASP A 317 18.54 7.56 -19.07
CA ASP A 317 19.90 7.01 -19.09
C ASP A 317 20.89 8.16 -19.35
N LEU A 318 22.06 8.15 -18.70
CA LEU A 318 23.08 9.19 -18.92
C LEU A 318 23.96 8.85 -20.12
N TRP A 319 23.88 9.65 -21.19
CA TRP A 319 24.66 9.38 -22.42
C TRP A 319 26.10 9.90 -22.35
N ARG A 320 26.28 11.15 -21.91
CA ARG A 320 27.57 11.84 -21.74
C ARG A 320 27.50 12.78 -20.54
N LEU A 321 28.62 12.99 -19.85
CA LEU A 321 28.71 13.88 -18.68
C LEU A 321 29.52 15.16 -18.99
N PRO A 322 29.18 16.30 -18.36
CA PRO A 322 29.84 17.60 -18.55
C PRO A 322 31.15 17.70 -17.74
N GLU A 323 31.86 18.80 -17.89
CA GLU A 323 32.93 19.20 -16.95
C GLU A 323 32.37 19.62 -15.57
N ILE A 324 31.31 20.44 -15.56
CA ILE A 324 30.59 20.83 -14.32
C ILE A 324 29.23 20.12 -14.25
N LEU A 325 29.08 19.30 -13.21
CA LEU A 325 27.89 18.51 -12.92
C LEU A 325 27.22 19.03 -11.65
N VAL A 326 25.92 19.30 -11.74
CA VAL A 326 25.12 19.85 -10.63
C VAL A 326 24.04 18.85 -10.25
N PHE A 327 24.04 18.40 -9.01
CA PHE A 327 22.98 17.56 -8.45
C PHE A 327 22.08 18.40 -7.55
N HIS A 328 20.81 18.53 -7.90
CA HIS A 328 19.77 19.03 -7.02
C HIS A 328 19.08 17.84 -6.33
N LEU A 329 19.06 17.86 -5.01
CA LEU A 329 18.35 16.89 -4.19
C LEU A 329 16.90 17.38 -4.04
N LYS A 330 15.93 16.68 -4.65
CA LYS A 330 14.49 17.05 -4.64
C LYS A 330 13.87 16.90 -3.24
N ARG A 331 14.26 17.76 -2.30
CA ARG A 331 13.80 17.73 -0.90
C ARG A 331 12.39 18.27 -0.74
N PHE A 332 11.94 19.17 -1.59
CA PHE A 332 10.62 19.79 -1.46
C PHE A 332 9.53 19.00 -2.19
N SER A 333 8.45 18.71 -1.48
CA SER A 333 7.24 18.10 -2.01
C SER A 333 6.06 19.04 -1.82
N TYR A 334 5.26 19.17 -2.89
CA TYR A 334 4.07 20.02 -2.95
C TYR A 334 2.86 19.14 -3.21
N SER A 335 1.91 19.14 -2.27
CA SER A 335 0.55 18.63 -2.47
C SER A 335 -0.43 19.80 -2.42
N ARG A 336 -1.70 19.59 -2.82
CA ARG A 336 -2.74 20.66 -2.82
C ARG A 336 -2.99 21.27 -1.44
N TRP A 337 -2.66 20.56 -0.36
CA TRP A 337 -2.94 20.99 1.02
C TRP A 337 -1.70 21.12 1.91
N LEU A 338 -0.61 20.39 1.60
CA LEU A 338 0.60 20.34 2.41
C LEU A 338 1.87 20.60 1.58
N LYS A 339 2.73 21.48 2.11
CA LYS A 339 4.10 21.72 1.65
C LYS A 339 5.05 21.02 2.63
N ASN A 340 5.92 20.13 2.16
CA ASN A 340 6.84 19.39 3.01
C ASN A 340 8.29 19.46 2.49
N LYS A 341 9.26 19.33 3.41
CA LYS A 341 10.69 19.20 3.11
C LYS A 341 11.22 17.88 3.68
N LEU A 342 12.00 17.17 2.88
CA LEU A 342 12.74 15.98 3.29
C LEU A 342 14.08 16.37 3.89
N ASP A 343 14.22 16.26 5.21
CA ASP A 343 15.46 16.49 5.95
C ASP A 343 16.37 15.23 6.05
N THR A 344 16.09 14.20 5.24
CA THR A 344 16.90 12.97 5.18
C THR A 344 18.36 13.28 4.91
N PHE A 345 19.27 12.70 5.69
CA PHE A 345 20.70 12.81 5.42
C PHE A 345 21.05 12.07 4.11
N VAL A 346 21.78 12.74 3.22
CA VAL A 346 22.28 12.15 1.97
C VAL A 346 23.80 12.10 2.06
N ASN A 347 24.37 10.91 2.04
CA ASN A 347 25.82 10.71 1.95
C ASN A 347 26.27 10.92 0.49
N PHE A 348 27.18 11.87 0.26
CA PHE A 348 27.74 12.20 -1.05
C PHE A 348 29.28 12.25 -0.98
N PRO A 349 30.03 11.65 -1.92
CA PRO A 349 31.49 11.68 -1.86
C PRO A 349 32.04 13.09 -2.11
N ILE A 350 32.88 13.61 -1.21
CA ILE A 350 33.60 14.87 -1.44
C ILE A 350 34.64 14.71 -2.56
N HIS A 351 35.38 13.59 -2.53
CA HIS A 351 36.41 13.24 -3.50
C HIS A 351 36.04 11.98 -4.28
N ASN A 352 36.61 11.81 -5.47
CA ASN A 352 36.56 10.57 -6.25
C ASN A 352 35.14 10.03 -6.54
N LEU A 353 34.18 10.92 -6.83
CA LEU A 353 32.85 10.50 -7.31
C LEU A 353 32.97 9.91 -8.72
N ASP A 354 33.09 8.58 -8.81
CA ASP A 354 33.10 7.86 -10.08
C ASP A 354 31.68 7.60 -10.58
N LEU A 355 31.37 8.16 -11.75
CA LEU A 355 30.09 7.99 -12.44
C LEU A 355 30.19 7.06 -13.68
N SER A 356 31.35 6.44 -13.92
CA SER A 356 31.60 5.60 -15.10
C SER A 356 30.57 4.50 -15.29
N LYS A 357 30.07 3.89 -14.19
CA LYS A 357 29.02 2.85 -14.24
C LYS A 357 27.65 3.34 -14.76
N TYR A 358 27.40 4.65 -14.80
CA TYR A 358 26.13 5.24 -15.25
C TYR A 358 26.15 5.74 -16.69
N VAL A 359 27.32 5.89 -17.31
CA VAL A 359 27.46 6.46 -18.65
C VAL A 359 27.28 5.38 -19.71
N ARG A 360 26.38 5.61 -20.66
CA ARG A 360 26.10 4.67 -21.76
C ARG A 360 27.11 4.74 -22.90
N SER A 361 27.66 5.92 -23.21
CA SER A 361 28.72 6.01 -24.22
C SER A 361 30.02 5.41 -23.70
N LYS A 362 30.68 4.60 -24.52
CA LYS A 362 32.01 4.03 -24.28
C LYS A 362 33.11 4.76 -25.05
N ASP A 363 32.90 6.02 -25.42
CA ASP A 363 33.90 6.84 -26.13
C ASP A 363 35.19 6.94 -25.30
N THR A 364 36.21 6.16 -25.66
CA THR A 364 37.53 6.07 -25.02
C THR A 364 38.32 7.39 -25.06
N CYS A 365 37.84 8.37 -25.84
CA CYS A 365 38.43 9.71 -25.96
C CYS A 365 37.88 10.72 -24.93
N THR A 366 36.81 10.38 -24.19
CA THR A 366 36.39 11.19 -23.03
C THR A 366 37.10 10.67 -21.77
N GLY A 367 37.76 11.58 -21.03
CA GLY A 367 38.61 11.22 -19.88
C GLY A 367 37.85 10.56 -18.72
N SER A 368 38.48 10.41 -17.55
CA SER A 368 37.84 9.80 -16.39
C SER A 368 36.47 10.46 -16.07
N ASN A 369 35.45 9.67 -15.73
CA ASN A 369 34.16 10.20 -15.25
C ASN A 369 34.19 10.37 -13.73
N ILE A 370 35.34 10.83 -13.22
CA ILE A 370 35.62 11.04 -11.79
C ILE A 370 35.46 12.52 -11.51
N TYR A 371 34.76 12.85 -10.42
CA TYR A 371 34.47 14.21 -10.01
C TYR A 371 34.88 14.48 -8.57
N GLU A 372 35.19 15.74 -8.27
CA GLU A 372 35.37 16.27 -6.92
C GLU A 372 34.30 17.35 -6.63
N LEU A 373 33.83 17.39 -5.39
CA LEU A 373 32.89 18.38 -4.90
C LEU A 373 33.64 19.69 -4.64
N TYR A 374 33.12 20.81 -5.13
CA TYR A 374 33.74 22.13 -4.91
C TYR A 374 32.78 23.18 -4.33
N ALA A 375 31.46 22.95 -4.39
CA ALA A 375 30.50 23.77 -3.67
C ALA A 375 29.22 23.00 -3.29
N ILE A 376 28.54 23.48 -2.26
CA ILE A 376 27.25 23.01 -1.76
C ILE A 376 26.38 24.24 -1.51
N SER A 377 25.15 24.25 -2.01
CA SER A 377 24.09 25.14 -1.51
C SER A 377 23.29 24.39 -0.45
N ASN A 378 23.20 24.97 0.75
CA ASN A 378 22.48 24.43 1.89
C ASN A 378 21.12 25.12 2.04
N HIS A 379 20.11 24.41 2.54
CA HIS A 379 18.82 24.99 2.92
C HIS A 379 18.37 24.57 4.33
N TYR A 380 18.22 25.55 5.21
CA TYR A 380 17.75 25.40 6.58
C TYR A 380 16.27 25.76 6.70
N SER A 381 15.58 25.20 7.70
CA SER A 381 14.13 25.37 7.93
C SER A 381 13.26 24.85 6.76
N SER A 382 11.98 25.24 6.75
CA SER A 382 10.87 24.72 5.94
C SER A 382 10.38 25.73 4.88
N LEU A 383 9.41 25.33 4.07
CA LEU A 383 8.86 26.11 2.94
C LEU A 383 8.07 27.39 3.34
N GLY A 384 7.81 27.62 4.63
CA GLY A 384 7.17 28.85 5.12
C GLY A 384 8.14 29.98 5.46
N GLY A 385 9.44 29.68 5.52
CA GLY A 385 10.51 30.61 5.89
C GLY A 385 11.81 29.81 6.05
N GLY A 386 12.73 30.02 5.12
CA GLY A 386 13.95 29.24 4.96
C GLY A 386 15.18 30.12 4.87
N HIS A 387 16.34 29.56 5.20
CA HIS A 387 17.64 30.23 5.06
C HIS A 387 18.55 29.44 4.12
N TYR A 388 19.32 30.13 3.28
CA TYR A 388 20.27 29.52 2.37
C TYR A 388 21.69 29.98 2.72
N SER A 389 22.61 29.03 2.79
CA SER A 389 24.05 29.31 2.90
C SER A 389 24.79 28.51 1.83
N ALA A 390 26.08 28.79 1.63
CA ALA A 390 26.94 27.96 0.80
C ALA A 390 28.15 27.43 1.57
N TYR A 391 28.58 26.21 1.24
CA TYR A 391 29.95 25.79 1.45
C TYR A 391 30.66 25.84 0.09
N ALA A 392 31.85 26.42 0.00
CA ALA A 392 32.63 26.41 -1.23
C ALA A 392 34.12 26.23 -0.93
N LYS A 393 34.80 25.51 -1.82
CA LYS A 393 36.23 25.26 -1.77
C LYS A 393 36.96 26.32 -2.59
N LEU A 394 37.74 27.18 -1.93
CA LEU A 394 38.62 28.12 -2.62
C LEU A 394 39.78 27.36 -3.25
N ILE A 395 40.01 27.60 -4.55
CA ILE A 395 40.96 26.82 -5.36
C ILE A 395 42.40 27.13 -4.94
N ASP A 396 42.72 28.40 -4.71
CA ASP A 396 44.08 28.86 -4.42
C ASP A 396 44.58 28.36 -3.05
N ASP A 397 43.71 28.35 -2.04
CA ASP A 397 44.00 27.85 -0.69
C ASP A 397 43.82 26.33 -0.55
N ASN A 398 43.11 25.70 -1.48
CA ASN A 398 42.61 24.32 -1.38
C ASN A 398 41.80 24.06 -0.08
N ARG A 399 41.09 25.09 0.44
CA ARG A 399 40.35 25.06 1.72
C ARG A 399 38.86 25.32 1.53
N TRP A 400 38.05 24.75 2.41
CA TRP A 400 36.61 24.99 2.48
C TRP A 400 36.27 26.19 3.35
N TYR A 401 35.29 26.97 2.89
CA TYR A 401 34.73 28.10 3.61
C TYR A 401 33.19 28.02 3.59
N HIS A 402 32.59 28.41 4.72
CA HIS A 402 31.16 28.65 4.87
C HIS A 402 30.85 30.12 4.56
N PHE A 403 29.90 30.34 3.67
CA PHE A 403 29.39 31.64 3.27
C PHE A 403 27.95 31.75 3.75
N ASP A 404 27.73 32.63 4.72
CA ASP A 404 26.44 32.88 5.37
C ASP A 404 26.13 34.38 5.30
N ASP A 405 25.46 34.77 4.22
CA ASP A 405 25.25 36.16 3.78
C ASP A 405 26.54 37.00 3.78
N ALA A 406 26.73 37.85 4.79
CA ALA A 406 27.88 38.73 4.94
C ALA A 406 29.03 38.11 5.78
N HIS A 407 28.82 36.93 6.35
CA HIS A 407 29.80 36.22 7.16
C HIS A 407 30.48 35.12 6.36
N VAL A 408 31.82 35.07 6.44
CA VAL A 408 32.63 34.02 5.82
C VAL A 408 33.56 33.43 6.86
N SER A 409 33.51 32.12 7.05
CA SER A 409 34.34 31.41 8.03
C SER A 409 34.97 30.15 7.41
N PRO A 410 36.20 29.76 7.80
CA PRO A 410 36.79 28.50 7.37
C PRO A 410 36.04 27.31 8.00
N VAL A 411 35.94 26.20 7.28
CA VAL A 411 35.21 24.99 7.71
C VAL A 411 35.97 23.72 7.30
N SER A 412 35.82 22.62 8.04
CA SER A 412 36.45 21.34 7.70
C SER A 412 35.55 20.44 6.82
N GLU A 413 36.15 19.45 6.15
CA GLU A 413 35.40 18.49 5.31
C GLU A 413 34.41 17.64 6.12
N ALA A 414 34.60 17.48 7.43
CA ALA A 414 33.66 16.76 8.30
C ALA A 414 32.39 17.58 8.63
N GLU A 415 32.42 18.91 8.45
CA GLU A 415 31.33 19.83 8.81
C GLU A 415 30.44 20.19 7.61
N ILE A 416 30.90 19.92 6.38
CA ILE A 416 30.10 20.16 5.16
C ILE A 416 29.10 19.03 4.85
N GLU A 417 29.34 17.83 5.40
CA GLU A 417 28.44 16.67 5.29
C GLU A 417 27.22 16.84 6.22
N THR A 418 26.17 17.51 5.74
CA THR A 418 24.96 17.80 6.52
C THR A 418 23.67 17.45 5.79
N SER A 419 22.57 17.25 6.54
CA SER A 419 21.23 17.09 5.96
C SER A 419 20.69 18.37 5.30
N ALA A 420 21.32 19.52 5.55
CA ALA A 420 20.95 20.80 4.92
C ALA A 420 21.37 20.87 3.44
N ALA A 421 22.34 20.06 2.99
CA ALA A 421 22.81 20.05 1.61
C ALA A 421 21.65 19.84 0.61
N TYR A 422 21.47 20.79 -0.31
CA TYR A 422 20.32 20.86 -1.23
C TYR A 422 20.74 20.83 -2.71
N VAL A 423 21.83 21.53 -3.06
CA VAL A 423 22.45 21.44 -4.39
C VAL A 423 23.95 21.19 -4.25
N LEU A 424 24.46 20.14 -4.89
CA LEU A 424 25.86 19.75 -4.90
C LEU A 424 26.49 20.13 -6.25
N PHE A 425 27.67 20.74 -6.22
CA PHE A 425 28.41 21.18 -7.40
C PHE A 425 29.73 20.42 -7.51
N TYR A 426 29.82 19.62 -8.57
CA TYR A 426 30.95 18.74 -8.86
C TYR A 426 31.69 19.22 -10.11
N ARG A 427 33.03 19.23 -10.05
CA ARG A 427 33.91 19.45 -11.21
C ARG A 427 34.62 18.15 -11.57
N ARG A 428 34.79 17.90 -12.87
CA ARG A 428 35.48 16.72 -13.38
C ARG A 428 36.98 16.81 -13.06
N VAL A 429 37.56 15.72 -12.59
CA VAL A 429 39.00 15.64 -12.35
C VAL A 429 39.69 15.38 -13.69
N ASN A 430 40.50 16.34 -14.15
CA ASN A 430 41.26 16.18 -15.39
C ASN A 430 42.39 15.16 -15.20
N CYS A 431 42.33 14.03 -15.91
CA CYS A 431 43.48 13.16 -16.06
C CYS A 431 44.55 13.88 -16.88
N GLN A 432 45.60 14.37 -16.22
CA GLN A 432 46.86 14.65 -16.88
C GLN A 432 47.38 13.34 -17.51
N PRO A 433 47.73 13.30 -18.80
CA PRO A 433 48.40 12.14 -19.37
C PRO A 433 49.80 12.05 -18.78
N ASN A 434 50.06 11.00 -17.99
CA ASN A 434 51.39 10.74 -17.45
C ASN A 434 52.40 10.56 -18.59
N GLY A 435 53.46 11.39 -18.61
CA GLY A 435 54.67 11.10 -19.39
C GLY A 435 55.02 12.07 -20.51
N ALA A 436 55.08 13.38 -20.24
CA ALA A 436 56.05 14.23 -20.94
C ALA A 436 57.42 14.05 -20.24
N VAL A 437 58.26 13.16 -20.77
CA VAL A 437 59.67 13.05 -20.33
C VAL A 437 60.36 14.38 -20.67
N GLY A 438 61.03 14.98 -19.68
CA GLY A 438 61.65 16.28 -19.87
C GLY A 438 62.85 16.22 -20.81
N GLU A 439 62.78 16.96 -21.91
CA GLU A 439 63.99 17.38 -22.62
C GLU A 439 64.56 18.63 -21.93
N LEU A 440 65.76 18.50 -21.38
CA LEU A 440 66.53 19.65 -20.91
C LEU A 440 66.90 20.49 -22.13
N PHE A 441 66.50 21.76 -22.14
CA PHE A 441 67.12 22.76 -22.99
C PHE A 441 68.57 22.97 -22.51
N GLN A 442 69.54 22.45 -23.27
CA GLN A 442 70.94 22.87 -23.15
C GLN A 442 71.10 24.22 -23.83
N ASP A 443 71.36 25.23 -23.00
CA ASP A 443 71.70 26.58 -23.43
C ASP A 443 73.15 26.60 -23.96
N HIS A 444 73.30 26.68 -25.29
CA HIS A 444 74.59 26.91 -25.92
C HIS A 444 74.81 28.42 -26.12
N GLY A 445 75.19 29.07 -25.02
CA GLY A 445 75.70 30.44 -25.05
C GLY A 445 76.94 30.57 -25.93
N THR A 446 76.94 31.59 -26.78
CA THR A 446 78.07 31.98 -27.63
C THR A 446 79.15 32.72 -26.85
N ALA A 447 80.41 32.43 -27.19
CA ALA A 447 81.60 33.23 -26.85
C ALA A 447 82.60 33.11 -28.02
#